data_AF-A0AAD5BA93-F1
#
_entry.id   AF-A0AAD5BA93-F1
#
_cell.length_a   1.000
_cell.length_b   1.000
_cell.length_c   1.000
_cell.angle_alpha   90.00
_cell.angle_beta   90.00
_cell.angle_gamma   90.00
#
_symmetry.space_group_name_H-M   'P 1'
#
loop_
_entity.id
_entity.type
_entity.pdbx_description
1 polymer ?
#
loop_
_entity_poly.entity_id
_entity_poly.type
_entity_poly.pdbx_seq_one_letter_code
_entity_poly.pdbx_strand_id
1 'polypeptide(L)' 'MSSMMSTLKGVVAGALITPIVAKFVIAPRMFDPNIMKEIHYIQKELDFVGWNVRHLEEERGIKEDDLYTPATYYAQG' A
#
# COMPACT_ATOMS: atom_id res chain seq x y z
N MET A 1 -28.30 -32.80 -17.49
CA MET A 1 -26.91 -32.82 -16.99
C MET A 1 -25.93 -31.94 -17.80
N SER A 2 -26.09 -31.78 -19.12
CA SER A 2 -25.16 -30.96 -19.95
C SER A 2 -25.18 -29.46 -19.64
N SER A 3 -26.35 -28.86 -19.40
CA SER A 3 -26.50 -27.42 -19.11
C SER A 3 -25.80 -27.01 -17.82
N MET A 4 -25.98 -27.77 -16.73
CA MET A 4 -25.37 -27.47 -15.42
C MET A 4 -23.85 -27.56 -15.46
N MET A 5 -23.30 -28.52 -16.22
CA MET A 5 -21.86 -28.64 -16.45
C MET A 5 -21.29 -27.46 -17.25
N SER A 6 -22.05 -26.91 -18.21
CA SER A 6 -21.65 -25.72 -18.98
C SER A 6 -21.65 -24.45 -18.12
N THR A 7 -22.66 -24.26 -17.27
CA THR A 7 -22.72 -23.14 -16.33
C THR A 7 -21.58 -23.20 -15.31
N LEU A 8 -21.27 -24.39 -14.77
CA LEU A 8 -20.17 -24.58 -13.83
C LEU A 8 -18.81 -24.26 -14.47
N LYS A 9 -18.58 -24.67 -15.72
CA LYS A 9 -17.38 -24.28 -16.48
C LYS A 9 -17.29 -22.77 -16.71
N GLY A 10 -18.42 -22.11 -17.00
CA GLY A 10 -18.47 -20.66 -17.15
C GLY A 10 -18.14 -19.91 -15.86
N VAL A 11 -18.66 -20.37 -14.73
CA VAL A 11 -18.37 -19.79 -13.40
C VAL A 11 -16.91 -20.01 -13.01
N VAL A 12 -16.37 -21.21 -13.20
CA VAL A 12 -14.96 -21.50 -12.91
C VAL A 12 -14.03 -20.72 -13.84
N ALA A 13 -14.37 -20.59 -15.12
CA ALA A 13 -13.61 -19.77 -16.06
C ALA A 13 -13.64 -18.29 -15.65
N GLY A 14 -14.80 -17.73 -15.30
CA GLY A 14 -14.89 -16.36 -14.79
C GLY A 14 -14.10 -16.17 -13.50
N ALA A 15 -14.22 -17.10 -12.55
CA ALA A 15 -13.53 -17.03 -11.25
C ALA A 15 -12.00 -17.14 -11.37
N LEU A 16 -11.47 -17.79 -12.42
CA LEU A 16 -10.03 -17.91 -12.65
C LEU A 16 -9.48 -16.81 -13.57
N ILE A 17 -10.19 -16.47 -14.65
CA ILE A 17 -9.73 -15.47 -15.62
C ILE A 17 -9.71 -14.07 -14.98
N THR A 18 -10.74 -13.70 -14.22
CA THR A 18 -10.83 -12.38 -13.60
C THR A 18 -9.65 -12.05 -12.67
N PRO A 19 -9.25 -12.88 -11.68
CA PRO A 19 -8.10 -12.57 -10.84
C PRO A 19 -6.76 -12.60 -11.59
N ILE A 20 -6.63 -13.43 -12.63
CA ILE A 20 -5.43 -13.46 -13.49
C ILE A 20 -5.30 -12.14 -14.24
N VAL A 21 -6.36 -11.68 -14.91
CA VAL A 21 -6.35 -10.39 -15.64
C VAL A 21 -6.14 -9.22 -14.67
N ALA A 22 -6.78 -9.26 -13.49
CA ALA A 22 -6.57 -8.25 -12.46
C ALA A 22 -5.10 -8.15 -12.03
N LYS A 23 -4.45 -9.28 -11.77
CA LYS A 23 -3.07 -9.33 -11.28
C LYS A 23 -2.02 -9.00 -12.34
N PHE A 24 -2.19 -9.47 -13.57
CA PHE A 24 -1.15 -9.39 -14.60
C PHE A 24 -1.36 -8.29 -15.63
N VAL A 25 -2.56 -7.73 -15.74
CA VAL A 25 -2.87 -6.68 -16.73
C VAL A 25 -3.26 -5.37 -16.05
N ILE A 26 -4.21 -5.43 -15.12
CA ILE A 26 -4.77 -4.22 -14.50
C ILE A 26 -3.80 -3.66 -13.46
N ALA A 27 -3.34 -4.48 -12.51
CA ALA A 27 -2.47 -4.02 -11.42
C ALA A 27 -1.15 -3.39 -11.91
N PRO A 28 -0.40 -3.99 -12.86
CA PRO A 28 0.86 -3.40 -13.35
C PRO A 28 0.66 -2.10 -14.15
N ARG A 29 -0.54 -1.89 -14.72
CA ARG A 29 -0.86 -0.69 -15.49
C ARG A 29 -1.33 0.46 -14.62
N MET A 30 -2.04 0.17 -13.53
CA MET A 30 -2.59 1.20 -12.63
C MET A 30 -1.64 1.52 -11.48
N PHE A 31 -0.86 0.56 -11.02
CA PHE A 31 0.07 0.71 -9.90
C PHE A 31 1.48 0.43 -10.41
N ASP A 32 2.21 1.49 -10.74
CA ASP A 32 3.61 1.35 -11.09
C ASP A 32 4.39 0.94 -9.82
N PRO A 33 4.97 -0.28 -9.79
CA PRO A 33 5.69 -0.76 -8.63
C PRO A 33 6.93 0.09 -8.31
N ASN A 34 7.46 0.87 -9.26
CA ASN A 34 8.58 1.77 -9.02
C ASN A 34 8.11 3.02 -8.25
N ILE A 35 6.97 3.60 -8.63
CA ILE A 35 6.39 4.75 -7.93
C ILE A 35 6.04 4.37 -6.48
N MET A 36 5.47 3.19 -6.26
CA MET A 36 5.16 2.72 -4.90
C MET A 36 6.41 2.51 -4.05
N LYS A 37 7.51 2.03 -4.65
CA LYS A 37 8.81 1.92 -3.96
C LYS A 37 9.39 3.30 -3.62
N GLU A 38 9.29 4.26 -4.53
CA GLU A 38 9.74 5.64 -4.31
C GLU A 38 8.94 6.32 -3.20
N ILE A 39 7.61 6.19 -3.21
CA ILE A 39 6.75 6.71 -2.14
C ILE A 39 7.16 6.10 -0.80
N HIS A 40 7.37 4.78 -0.74
CA HIS A 40 7.81 4.11 0.47
C HIS A 40 9.19 4.57 0.94
N TYR A 41 10.10 4.84 0.01
CA TYR A 41 11.43 5.37 0.31
C TYR A 41 11.34 6.78 0.91
N ILE A 42 10.56 7.68 0.29
CA ILE A 42 10.33 9.05 0.76
C ILE A 42 9.68 9.04 2.16
N GLN A 43 8.71 8.17 2.40
CA GLN A 43 8.09 8.01 3.72
C GLN A 43 9.12 7.64 4.80
N LYS A 44 10.05 6.73 4.49
CA LYS A 44 11.13 6.35 5.41
C LYS A 44 12.10 7.49 5.70
N GLU A 45 12.48 8.26 4.67
CA GLU A 45 13.35 9.42 4.87
C GLU A 45 12.67 10.50 5.72
N LEU A 46 11.40 10.79 5.45
CA LEU A 46 10.59 11.70 6.25
C LEU A 46 10.51 11.26 7.71
N ASP A 47 10.26 9.97 7.94
CA ASP A 47 10.21 9.42 9.30
C ASP A 47 11.54 9.52 10.03
N PHE A 48 12.65 9.26 9.33
CA PHE A 48 13.99 9.43 9.90
C PHE A 48 14.26 10.89 10.30
N VAL A 49 13.97 11.84 9.40
CA VAL A 49 14.16 13.27 9.69
C VAL A 49 13.24 13.73 10.82
N GLY A 50 11.97 13.36 10.78
CA GLY A 50 11.00 13.71 11.80
C GLY A 50 11.35 13.16 13.18
N TRP A 51 11.89 11.94 13.26
CA TRP A 51 12.37 11.36 14.52
C TRP A 51 13.57 12.12 15.10
N ASN A 52 14.49 12.55 14.24
CA ASN A 52 15.64 13.36 14.68
C ASN A 52 15.20 14.74 15.18
N VAL A 53 14.26 15.38 14.47
CA VAL A 53 13.70 16.67 14.90
C VAL A 53 13.00 16.53 16.24
N ARG A 54 12.17 15.49 16.41
CA ARG A 54 11.53 15.15 17.69
C ARG A 54 12.55 15.02 18.82
N HIS A 55 13.64 14.29 18.59
CA HIS A 55 14.67 14.12 19.61
C HIS A 55 15.30 15.46 20.03
N LEU A 56 15.58 16.34 19.07
CA LEU A 56 16.11 17.68 19.33
C LEU A 56 15.11 18.61 20.04
N GLU A 57 13.81 18.45 19.77
CA GLU A 57 12.74 19.20 20.44
C GLU A 57 12.53 18.73 21.88
N GLU A 58 12.60 17.42 22.11
CA GLU A 58 12.57 16.81 23.44
C GLU A 58 13.77 17.25 24.29
N GLU A 59 14.98 17.28 23.72
CA GLU A 59 16.19 17.83 24.39
C GLU A 59 16.03 19.31 24.79
N ARG A 60 15.21 20.06 24.05
CA ARG A 60 14.89 21.48 24.33
C ARG A 60 13.71 21.65 25.30
N GLY A 61 13.12 20.57 25.77
CA GLY A 61 12.03 20.58 26.75
C GLY A 61 10.64 20.83 26.17
N ILE A 62 10.45 20.70 24.85
CA ILE A 62 9.14 20.78 24.20
C ILE A 62 8.40 19.45 24.44
N LYS A 63 7.12 19.51 24.85
CA LYS A 63 6.33 18.34 25.27
C LYS A 63 5.51 17.72 24.15
N GLU A 64 5.18 16.44 24.34
CA GLU A 64 4.78 15.44 23.34
C GLU A 64 3.57 15.75 22.43
N ASP A 65 2.68 16.67 22.82
CA ASP A 65 1.38 16.82 22.16
C ASP A 65 1.44 17.51 20.77
N ASP A 66 2.56 18.17 20.43
CA ASP A 66 2.84 18.79 19.12
C ASP A 66 3.96 18.07 18.32
N LEU A 67 4.42 16.89 18.77
CA LEU A 67 5.56 16.21 18.16
C LEU A 67 5.24 15.57 16.80
N TYR A 68 6.29 15.42 15.99
CA TYR A 68 6.24 14.73 14.69
C TYR A 68 5.56 13.35 14.79
N THR A 69 4.57 13.12 13.92
CA THR A 69 3.92 11.81 13.73
C THR A 69 4.43 11.17 12.43
N PRO A 70 4.87 9.90 12.47
CA PRO A 70 5.39 9.21 11.28
C PRO A 70 4.40 9.15 10.11
N ALA A 71 4.87 9.46 8.91
CA ALA A 71 4.08 9.38 7.68
C ALA A 71 3.65 7.94 7.36
N THR A 72 4.44 6.94 7.79
CA THR A 72 4.08 5.52 7.68
C THR A 72 2.83 5.13 8.47
N TYR A 73 2.43 5.90 9.49
CA TYR A 73 1.20 5.67 10.25
C TYR A 73 -0.05 5.80 9.36
N TYR A 74 -0.04 6.73 8.41
CA TYR A 74 -1.17 7.01 7.53
C TYR A 74 -1.24 6.10 6.30
N ALA A 75 -0.20 5.29 6.05
CA ALA A 75 -0.14 4.39 4.90
C ALA A 75 -0.79 3.00 5.15
N GLN A 76 -1.30 2.75 6.37
CA GLN A 76 -1.92 1.48 6.77
C GLN A 76 -3.45 1.46 6.68
N GLY A 77 -4.08 2.55 6.24
CA GLY A 77 -5.53 2.65 5.99
C GLY A 77 -5.88 2.43 4.52
#